data_AF-A0A962YYZ4-F1
#
_entry.id   AF-A0A962YYZ4-F1
#
_cell.length_a   1.000
_cell.length_b   1.000
_cell.length_c   1.000
_cell.angle_alpha   90.00
_cell.angle_beta   90.00
_cell.angle_gamma   90.00
#
_symmetry.space_group_name_H-M   'P 1'
#
loop_
_entity.id
_entity.type
_entity.pdbx_description
1 polymer ?
#
loop_
_entity_poly.entity_id
_entity_poly.type
_entity_poly.pdbx_seq_one_letter_code
_entity_poly.pdbx_strand_id
1 'polypeptide(L)' 'MTVQQGNVITKQMRRQIYVGMRRYQVESILGSPILVDTFNNNRYNYVYTLQKKGRLVEKYKLTILFQDDKVIKIIDGH' A
#
# COMPACT_ATOMS: atom_id res chain seq x y z
N MET A 1 16.32 -12.50 15.82
CA MET A 1 15.40 -12.90 14.74
C MET A 1 14.53 -11.70 14.41
N THR A 2 14.81 -10.99 13.32
CA THR A 2 14.02 -9.83 12.90
C THR A 2 12.80 -10.35 12.14
N VAL A 3 11.69 -10.52 12.85
CA VAL A 3 10.41 -10.83 12.22
C VAL A 3 10.01 -9.63 11.38
N GLN A 4 10.11 -9.76 10.06
CA GLN A 4 9.62 -8.77 9.11
C GLN A 4 8.09 -8.93 9.02
N GLN A 5 7.37 -8.35 9.98
CA GLN A 5 5.90 -8.24 9.89
C GLN A 5 5.55 -6.99 9.06
N GLY A 6 5.14 -7.19 7.81
CA GLY A 6 4.57 -6.15 6.95
C GLY A 6 4.91 -6.33 5.47
N ASN A 7 3.98 -5.98 4.59
CA ASN A 7 4.22 -5.91 3.15
C ASN A 7 5.30 -4.84 2.88
N VAL A 8 6.44 -5.23 2.32
CA VAL A 8 7.51 -4.30 1.98
C VAL A 8 7.15 -3.58 0.68
N ILE A 9 6.51 -2.41 0.79
CA ILE A 9 6.27 -1.55 -0.36
C ILE A 9 7.44 -0.59 -0.53
N THR A 10 8.03 -0.58 -1.71
CA THR A 10 9.14 0.31 -2.04
C THR A 10 8.65 1.65 -2.61
N LYS A 11 9.51 2.67 -2.61
CA LYS A 11 9.23 3.94 -3.31
C LYS A 11 8.95 3.73 -4.81
N GLN A 12 9.54 2.71 -5.43
CA GLN A 12 9.31 2.39 -6.84
C GLN A 12 7.90 1.83 -7.07
N MET A 13 7.46 0.89 -6.23
CA MET A 13 6.10 0.30 -6.32
C MET A 13 5.02 1.36 -6.16
N ARG A 14 5.17 2.29 -5.19
CA ARG A 14 4.22 3.41 -4.99
C ARG A 14 4.03 4.26 -6.25
N ARG A 15 5.13 4.58 -6.94
CA ARG A 15 5.08 5.41 -8.16
C ARG A 15 4.39 4.74 -9.33
N GLN A 16 4.19 3.42 -9.28
CA GLN A 16 3.45 2.70 -10.32
C GLN A 16 1.93 2.80 -10.13
N ILE A 17 1.46 3.23 -8.97
CA ILE A 17 0.02 3.34 -8.69
C ILE A 17 -0.51 4.69 -9.16
N TYR A 18 -1.64 4.69 -9.85
CA TYR A 18 -2.31 5.90 -10.33
C TYR A 18 -3.83 5.79 -10.27
N VAL A 19 -4.51 6.95 -10.28
CA VAL A 19 -5.98 7.04 -10.28
C VAL A 19 -6.56 6.41 -11.54
N GLY A 20 -7.59 5.58 -11.39
CA GLY A 20 -8.22 4.82 -12.47
C GLY A 20 -7.74 3.37 -12.59
N MET A 21 -6.66 2.98 -11.91
CA MET A 21 -6.25 1.57 -11.80
C MET A 21 -7.34 0.72 -11.17
N ARG A 22 -7.48 -0.52 -11.62
CA ARG A 22 -8.36 -1.51 -10.98
C ARG A 22 -7.72 -2.10 -9.74
N ARG A 23 -8.53 -2.53 -8.78
CA ARG A 23 -8.09 -3.15 -7.51
C ARG A 23 -7.07 -4.27 -7.71
N TYR A 24 -7.31 -5.20 -8.65
CA TYR A 24 -6.39 -6.29 -8.93
C TYR A 24 -5.02 -5.82 -9.45
N GLN A 25 -4.97 -4.69 -10.18
CA GLN A 25 -3.70 -4.12 -10.67
C GLN A 25 -2.89 -3.56 -9.50
N VAL A 26 -3.57 -2.91 -8.55
CA VAL A 26 -2.95 -2.44 -7.30
C VAL A 26 -2.40 -3.61 -6.50
N GLU A 27 -3.15 -4.69 -6.35
CA GLU A 27 -2.70 -5.90 -5.64
C GLU A 27 -1.55 -6.61 -6.36
N SER A 28 -1.53 -6.62 -7.69
CA SER A 28 -0.42 -7.16 -8.46
C SER A 28 0.89 -6.40 -8.25
N ILE A 29 0.82 -5.10 -7.89
CA ILE A 29 1.98 -4.25 -7.68
C ILE A 29 2.39 -4.23 -6.20
N LEU A 30 1.42 -4.11 -5.28
CA LEU A 30 1.68 -3.90 -3.85
C LEU A 30 1.54 -5.16 -3.00
N GLY A 31 1.04 -6.25 -3.59
CA GLY A 31 0.57 -7.44 -2.89
C GLY A 31 -0.82 -7.26 -2.29
N SER A 32 -1.36 -8.36 -1.75
CA SER A 32 -2.64 -8.35 -1.06
C SER A 32 -2.54 -7.51 0.22
N PRO A 33 -3.47 -6.56 0.45
CA PRO A 33 -3.48 -5.76 1.66
C PRO A 33 -3.67 -6.68 2.89
N ILE A 34 -2.90 -6.42 3.96
CA ILE A 34 -3.00 -7.16 5.22
C ILE A 34 -4.33 -6.86 5.95
N LEU A 35 -4.92 -5.70 5.66
CA LEU A 35 -6.18 -5.24 6.22
C LEU A 35 -7.09 -4.81 5.07
N VAL A 36 -8.06 -5.66 4.74
CA VAL A 36 -9.27 -5.27 4.01
C VAL A 36 -10.34 -5.02 5.06
N ASP A 37 -10.84 -3.79 5.14
CA ASP A 37 -11.96 -3.47 6.01
C ASP A 37 -13.21 -4.20 5.47
N THR A 38 -13.68 -5.22 6.19
CA THR A 38 -14.81 -6.07 5.77
C THR A 38 -16.13 -5.32 5.66
N PHE A 39 -16.21 -4.09 6.19
CA PHE A 39 -17.37 -3.21 6.10
C PHE A 39 -17.19 -2.13 5.02
N ASN A 40 -15.94 -1.82 4.64
CA ASN A 40 -15.60 -0.84 3.62
C ASN A 40 -14.59 -1.42 2.63
N ASN A 41 -15.08 -2.25 1.70
CA ASN A 41 -14.25 -2.78 0.60
C ASN A 41 -13.57 -1.67 -0.20
N ASN A 42 -14.00 -0.42 -0.12
CA ASN A 42 -13.52 0.71 -0.90
C ASN A 42 -12.20 1.33 -0.43
N ARG A 43 -11.50 0.75 0.56
CA ARG A 43 -10.23 1.32 1.06
C ARG A 43 -9.19 0.26 1.35
N TYR A 44 -8.02 0.39 0.73
CA TYR A 44 -6.83 -0.38 1.10
C TYR A 44 -5.87 0.48 1.90
N ASN A 45 -5.41 -0.08 3.01
CA ASN A 45 -4.39 0.53 3.84
C ASN A 45 -3.15 -0.36 3.82
N TYR A 46 -2.05 0.19 3.33
CA TYR A 46 -0.76 -0.45 3.32
C TYR A 46 0.18 0.24 4.31
N VAL A 47 0.88 -0.55 5.11
CA VAL A 47 1.95 -0.07 5.99
C VAL A 47 3.26 -0.58 5.42
N TYR A 48 4.21 0.32 5.17
CA TYR A 48 5.51 -0.07 4.64
C TYR A 48 6.65 0.60 5.39
N THR A 49 7.84 0.03 5.24
CA THR A 49 9.03 0.44 5.95
C THR A 49 10.15 0.77 4.99
N LEU A 50 10.79 1.92 5.17
CA LEU A 50 12.02 2.27 4.47
C LEU A 50 13.19 1.87 5.35
N GLN A 51 14.01 0.94 4.87
CA GLN A 51 15.26 0.59 5.51
C GLN A 51 16.44 1.16 4.70
N LYS A 52 17.42 1.75 5.38
CA LYS A 52 18.66 2.24 4.78
C LYS A 52 19.82 1.65 5.56
N LYS A 53 20.73 0.96 4.87
CA LYS A 53 21.88 0.25 5.49
C LYS A 53 21.47 -0.71 6.62
N GLY A 54 20.38 -1.45 6.44
CA GLY A 54 19.87 -2.40 7.44
C GLY A 54 19.21 -1.78 8.68
N ARG A 55 19.11 -0.44 8.76
CA ARG A 55 18.35 0.25 9.81
C ARG A 55 16.99 0.67 9.27
N LEU A 56 15.94 0.41 10.04
CA LEU A 56 14.63 1.01 9.81
C LEU A 56 14.76 2.53 9.95
N VAL A 57 14.48 3.26 8.87
CA VAL A 57 14.57 4.71 8.83
C VAL A 57 13.19 5.31 9.04
N GLU A 58 12.19 4.84 8.30
CA GLU A 58 10.85 5.41 8.33
C GLU A 58 9.77 4.33 8.17
N LYS A 59 8.62 4.54 8.82
CA LYS A 59 7.39 3.78 8.58
C LYS A 59 6.40 4.72 7.94
N TYR A 60 5.80 4.30 6.85
CA TYR A 60 4.84 5.10 6.12
C TYR A 60 3.52 4.34 5.96
N LYS A 61 2.46 5.10 5.73
CA LYS A 61 1.13 4.58 5.45
C LYS A 61 0.69 5.05 4.07
N LEU A 62 0.30 4.10 3.23
CA LEU A 62 -0.33 4.38 1.94
C LEU A 62 -1.79 3.95 2.01
N THR A 63 -2.70 4.89 1.82
CA THR A 63 -4.13 4.63 1.75
C THR A 63 -4.60 4.82 0.32
N ILE A 64 -5.27 3.80 -0.23
CA ILE A 64 -5.84 3.82 -1.58
C ILE A 64 -7.35 3.69 -1.44
N LEU A 65 -8.08 4.65 -2.01
CA LEU A 65 -9.54 4.65 -2.04
C LEU A 65 -10.04 4.19 -3.41
N PHE A 66 -11.09 3.38 -3.40
CA PHE A 66 -11.70 2.78 -4.57
C PHE A 66 -13.18 3.17 -4.68
N GLN A 67 -13.66 3.26 -5.91
CA GLN A 67 -15.08 3.33 -6.26
C GLN A 67 -15.26 2.56 -7.56
N ASP A 68 -16.30 1.73 -7.65
CA ASP A 68 -16.56 0.89 -8.83
C ASP A 68 -15.32 0.10 -9.30
N ASP A 69 -14.62 -0.50 -8.34
CA ASP A 69 -13.37 -1.26 -8.50
C ASP A 69 -12.16 -0.46 -9.00
N LYS A 70 -12.25 0.87 -9.11
CA LYS A 70 -11.18 1.74 -9.60
C LYS A 70 -10.65 2.66 -8.50
N VAL A 71 -9.34 2.91 -8.52
CA VAL A 71 -8.69 3.89 -7.65
C VAL A 71 -9.24 5.28 -7.95
N ILE A 72 -9.79 5.95 -6.94
CA ILE A 72 -10.24 7.34 -7.05
C ILE A 72 -9.29 8.30 -6.33
N LYS A 73 -8.54 7.82 -5.34
CA LYS A 73 -7.65 8.65 -4.53
C LYS A 73 -6.52 7.83 -3.93
N ILE A 74 -5.34 8.43 -3.89
CA ILE A 74 -4.15 7.88 -3.26
C ILE A 74 -3.70 8.90 -2.21
N ILE A 75 -3.51 8.45 -0.98
CA ILE A 75 -3.08 9.26 0.15
C ILE A 75 -1.79 8.66 0.67
N ASP A 76 -0.70 9.41 0.55
CA ASP A 76 0.62 9.02 1.01
C ASP A 76 0.95 9.79 2.30
N GLY A 77 0.91 9.08 3.42
CA GLY A 77 1.23 9.64 4.74
C GLY A 77 2.74 9.65 4.93
N HIS A 78 3.32 10.87 4.96
CA HIS A 78 4.68 11.15 5.37
C HIS A 78 4.82 11.17 6.90
#